data_AF-A0A9D5T853-F1
#
_entry.id   AF-A0A9D5T853-F1
#
_cell.length_a   1.000
_cell.length_b   1.000
_cell.length_c   1.000
_cell.angle_alpha   90.00
_cell.angle_beta   90.00
_cell.angle_gamma   90.00
#
_symmetry.space_group_name_H-M   'P 1'
#
loop_
_entity.id
_entity.type
_entity.pdbx_description
1 polymer ?
#
loop_
_entity_poly.entity_id
_entity_poly.type
_entity_poly.pdbx_seq_one_letter_code
_entity_poly.pdbx_strand_id
1 'polypeptide(L)' 'MKENIFIRKIPLPCGVRAFTVPDEQGDYNIYINDRLTLEQQYRSLSHEVSHIEREDFLKESDALVIEAGRGMKKTGDQ' A
#
# COMPACT_ATOMS: atom_id res chain seq x y z
N MET A 1 8.07 -14.54 -21.18
CA MET A 1 8.98 -13.53 -20.62
C MET A 1 8.86 -13.64 -19.11
N LYS A 2 9.95 -13.54 -18.35
CA LYS A 2 9.89 -13.54 -16.88
C LYS A 2 9.73 -12.10 -16.44
N GLU A 3 8.64 -11.79 -15.76
CA GLU A 3 8.43 -10.50 -15.13
C GLU A 3 9.07 -10.55 -13.74
N ASN A 4 9.95 -9.59 -13.44
CA ASN A 4 10.57 -9.50 -12.13
C ASN A 4 9.76 -8.57 -11.23
N ILE A 5 9.70 -8.92 -9.94
CA ILE A 5 9.07 -8.09 -8.91
C ILE A 5 10.17 -7.55 -8.00
N PHE A 6 10.31 -6.23 -7.95
CA PHE A 6 11.25 -5.51 -7.09
C PHE A 6 10.52 -4.85 -5.94
N ILE A 7 10.85 -5.24 -4.70
CA ILE A 7 10.24 -4.67 -3.49
C ILE A 7 11.20 -3.63 -2.88
N ARG A 8 10.71 -2.41 -2.66
CA ARG A 8 11.48 -1.28 -2.15
C ARG A 8 10.81 -0.72 -0.90
N LYS A 9 11.49 -0.81 0.25
CA LYS A 9 11.06 -0.19 1.50
C LYS A 9 11.59 1.24 1.54
N ILE A 10 10.70 2.22 1.55
CA ILE A 10 11.05 3.65 1.59
C ILE A 10 10.11 4.40 2.54
N PRO A 11 10.55 5.52 3.14
CA PRO A 11 9.66 6.36 3.93
C PRO A 11 8.65 7.05 3.02
N LEU A 12 7.37 6.70 3.20
CA LEU A 12 6.25 7.30 2.49
C LEU A 12 5.40 8.16 3.45
N PRO A 13 4.61 9.11 2.92
CA PRO A 13 3.61 9.82 3.71
C PRO A 13 2.72 8.83 4.48
N CYS A 14 2.29 9.19 5.71
CA CYS A 14 1.55 8.26 6.59
C CYS A 14 0.26 7.70 5.97
N GLY A 15 -0.34 8.44 5.02
CA GLY A 15 -1.53 8.00 4.28
C GLY A 15 -1.27 7.02 3.14
N VAL A 16 -0.01 6.73 2.81
CA VAL A 16 0.38 5.81 1.74
C VAL A 16 1.01 4.58 2.35
N ARG A 17 0.41 3.41 2.10
CA ARG A 17 0.88 2.13 2.66
C ARG A 17 1.84 1.42 1.73
N ALA A 18 1.41 1.24 0.48
CA ALA A 18 2.21 0.72 -0.62
C ALA A 18 1.65 1.21 -1.96
N PHE A 19 2.39 1.01 -3.04
CA PHE A 19 1.89 1.13 -4.41
C PHE A 19 2.80 0.37 -5.39
N THR A 20 2.22 -0.10 -6.50
CA THR A 20 2.93 -0.78 -7.59
C THR A 20 3.09 0.12 -8.82
N VAL A 21 4.27 0.10 -9.43
CA VAL A 21 4.57 0.78 -10.70
C VAL A 21 5.17 -0.24 -11.67
N PRO A 22 4.50 -0.55 -12.80
CA PRO A 22 5.12 -1.29 -13.89
C PRO A 22 6.14 -0.42 -14.64
N ASP A 23 7.23 -1.01 -15.11
CA ASP A 23 8.21 -0.35 -15.97
C ASP A 23 7.96 -0.65 -17.46
N GLU A 24 8.69 0.05 -18.34
CA GLU A 24 8.55 -0.12 -19.80
C GLU A 24 9.00 -1.50 -20.31
N GLN A 25 9.67 -2.30 -19.47
CA GLN A 25 10.19 -3.63 -19.78
C GLN A 25 9.26 -4.75 -19.29
N GLY A 26 8.19 -4.43 -18.57
CA GLY A 26 7.25 -5.40 -17.99
C GLY A 26 7.67 -5.91 -16.61
N ASP A 27 8.62 -5.27 -15.94
CA ASP A 27 8.96 -5.52 -14.54
C ASP A 27 8.10 -4.66 -13.59
N TYR A 28 7.82 -5.16 -12.38
CA TYR A 28 7.03 -4.46 -11.38
C TYR A 28 7.89 -3.93 -10.24
N ASN A 29 7.69 -2.67 -9.87
CA ASN A 29 8.28 -2.07 -8.69
C ASN A 29 7.19 -1.85 -7.63
N ILE A 30 7.29 -2.57 -6.51
CA ILE A 30 6.42 -2.38 -5.34
C ILE A 30 7.14 -1.51 -4.33
N TYR A 31 6.56 -0.35 -4.02
CA TYR A 31 7.05 0.56 -2.99
C TYR A 31 6.22 0.38 -1.73
N ILE A 32 6.86 0.18 -0.59
CA ILE A 32 6.18 -0.03 0.69
C ILE A 32 6.69 0.93 1.76
N ASN A 33 5.77 1.47 2.55
CA ASN A 33 6.08 2.44 3.58
C ASN A 33 6.86 1.77 4.72
N ASP A 34 8.11 2.18 4.90
CA ASP A 34 9.00 1.63 5.93
C ASP A 34 8.55 1.97 7.37
N ARG A 35 7.66 2.95 7.52
CA ARG A 35 7.07 3.38 8.79
C ARG A 35 5.99 2.43 9.30
N LEU A 36 5.53 1.49 8.47
CA LEU A 36 4.54 0.47 8.85
C LEU A 36 5.18 -0.63 9.69
N THR A 37 4.38 -1.25 10.55
CA THR A 37 4.82 -2.48 11.22
C THR A 37 5.07 -3.60 10.22
N LEU A 38 5.87 -4.59 10.59
CA LEU A 38 6.17 -5.72 9.71
C LEU A 38 4.89 -6.43 9.22
N GLU A 39 3.90 -6.61 10.09
CA GLU A 39 2.61 -7.19 9.73
C GLU A 39 1.86 -6.34 8.70
N GLN A 40 1.82 -5.02 8.90
CA GLN A 40 1.21 -4.10 7.95
C GLN A 40 1.93 -4.10 6.60
N GLN A 41 3.26 -4.22 6.62
CA GLN A 41 4.06 -4.37 5.41
C GLN A 41 3.70 -5.66 4.66
N TYR A 42 3.59 -6.80 5.36
CA TYR A 42 3.20 -8.07 4.72
C TYR A 42 1.80 -8.00 4.12
N ARG A 43 0.83 -7.41 4.83
CA ARG A 43 -0.54 -7.25 4.32
C ARG A 43 -0.56 -6.40 3.06
N SER A 44 0.07 -5.22 3.09
CA SER A 44 0.14 -4.34 1.92
C SER A 44 0.88 -4.98 0.76
N LEU A 45 1.98 -5.69 0.99
CA LEU A 45 2.69 -6.42 -0.07
C LEU A 45 1.82 -7.52 -0.70
N SER A 46 1.08 -8.28 0.11
CA SER A 46 0.17 -9.32 -0.39
C SER A 46 -0.94 -8.74 -1.27
N HIS A 47 -1.42 -7.53 -0.95
CA HIS A 47 -2.41 -6.83 -1.76
C HIS A 47 -1.82 -6.44 -3.12
N GLU A 48 -0.67 -5.77 -3.12
CA GLU A 48 0.03 -5.33 -4.34
C GLU A 48 0.36 -6.50 -5.29
N VAL A 49 0.86 -7.62 -4.75
CA VAL A 49 1.12 -8.83 -5.55
C VAL A 49 -0.16 -9.37 -6.19
N SER A 50 -1.29 -9.34 -5.45
CA SER A 50 -2.57 -9.80 -6.00
C SER A 50 -3.11 -8.91 -7.13
N HIS A 51 -2.74 -7.62 -7.15
CA HIS A 51 -3.06 -6.72 -8.26
C HIS A 51 -2.22 -7.04 -9.49
N ILE A 52 -0.93 -7.35 -9.31
CA ILE A 52 -0.04 -7.80 -10.40
C ILE A 52 -0.59 -9.09 -11.05
N GLU A 53 -0.96 -10.09 -10.24
CA GLU A 53 -1.49 -11.37 -10.74
C GLU A 53 -2.83 -11.23 -11.49
N ARG A 54 -3.60 -10.18 -11.20
CA ARG A 54 -4.94 -9.93 -11.78
C ARG A 54 -4.95 -8.85 -12.86
N GLU A 55 -3.81 -8.22 -13.10
CA GLU A 55 -3.66 -7.04 -13.98
C GLU A 55 -4.65 -5.91 -13.67
N ASP A 56 -5.20 -5.86 -12.45
CA ASP A 56 -6.22 -4.89 -12.03
C ASP A 56 -5.61 -3.79 -11.14
N PHE A 57 -4.74 -3.00 -11.75
CA PHE A 57 -4.03 -1.87 -11.12
C PHE A 57 -4.95 -0.66 -10.85
N LEU A 58 -6.20 -0.69 -11.31
CA LEU A 58 -7.14 0.43 -11.27
C LEU A 58 -8.26 0.26 -10.23
N LYS A 59 -8.35 -0.92 -9.58
CA LYS A 59 -9.37 -1.20 -8.56
C LYS A 59 -8.75 -1.60 -7.23
N GLU A 60 -8.12 -0.67 -6.55
CA GLU A 60 -8.52 -0.37 -5.18
C GLU A 60 -7.78 0.88 -4.75
N SER A 61 -8.53 1.80 -4.18
CA SER A 61 -8.04 2.96 -3.48
C SER A 61 -7.24 2.53 -2.24
N ASP A 62 -6.03 1.99 -2.41
CA ASP A 62 -5.00 1.90 -1.35
C ASP A 62 -4.19 3.21 -1.24
N ALA A 63 -4.58 4.21 -2.03
CA ALA A 63 -4.35 5.63 -1.77
C ALA A 63 -5.40 6.24 -0.81
N LEU A 64 -6.32 5.45 -0.24
CA LEU A 64 -7.28 5.97 0.73
C LEU A 64 -6.58 6.17 2.09
N VAL A 65 -6.06 7.39 2.24
CA VAL A 65 -6.18 8.22 3.44
C VAL A 65 -7.24 7.67 4.40
N ILE A 66 -6.81 6.88 5.39
CA ILE A 66 -7.55 6.73 6.65
C ILE A 66 -6.79 7.56 7.70
N GLU A 67 -6.67 8.86 7.44
CA GLU A 67 -6.49 9.86 8.49
C GLU A 67 -7.88 10.42 8.83
N ALA A 68 -8.69 9.60 9.49
CA ALA A 68 -9.94 10.05 10.09
C ALA A 68 -10.17 9.35 11.43
N GLY A 69 -9.46 9.85 12.45
CA GLY A 69 -9.99 9.98 13.81
C GLY A 69 -10.31 8.70 14.58
N ARG A 70 -9.28 7.97 15.05
CA ARG A 70 -9.40 7.31 16.38
C ARG A 70 -9.25 8.36 17.48
N GLY A 71 -10.26 9.22 17.57
CA GLY A 71 -10.38 10.30 18.54
C GLY A 71 -11.81 10.38 19.05
N MET A 72 -12.42 9.27 19.44
CA MET A 72 -13.62 9.32 20.29
C MET A 72 -13.21 9.76 21.71
N LYS A 73 -12.97 11.06 21.91
CA LYS A 73 -13.35 11.69 23.17
C LYS A 73 -14.85 11.91 23.10
N LYS A 74 -15.64 11.05 23.76
CA LYS A 74 -17.00 11.45 24.15
C LYS A 74 -16.86 12.31 25.40
N THR A 75 -16.77 13.61 25.20
CA THR A 75 -16.99 14.63 26.23
C THR A 75 -18.42 15.14 26.08
N GLY A 76 -19.23 15.03 27.14
CA GLY A 76 -20.58 15.63 27.30
C GLY A 76 -21.67 15.01 26.41
N ASP A 77 -22.95 14.96 26.76
CA ASP A 77 -23.70 15.56 27.86
C ASP A 77 -25.07 14.84 27.92
N GLN A 78 -25.39 14.26 29.08
CA GLN A 78 -26.73 14.06 29.67
C GLN A 78 -26.61 13.20 30.93
#